data_AF-A0ABD5ZJP6-F1
#
_entry.id   AF-A0ABD5ZJP6-F1
#
_cell.length_a   1.000
_cell.length_b   1.000
_cell.length_c   1.000
_cell.angle_alpha   90.00
_cell.angle_beta   90.00
_cell.angle_gamma   90.00
#
_symmetry.space_group_name_H-M   'P 1'
#
loop_
_entity.id
_entity.type
_entity.pdbx_description
1 polymer ?
#
loop_
_entity_poly.entity_id
_entity_poly.type
_entity_poly.pdbx_seq_one_letter_code
_entity_poly.pdbx_strand_id
1 'polypeptide(L)'
;MSSTQSLLTVVQALEDKAKKHKQAENTQFHVSVARHNIREVNRELDKLISSLGDLRYYKTVLEGAFDGSAPTMTGSASQAAKKAIETTQDDLLGNIQSNEMDGDVDLEESGGSGNPEVQLTPEVEKQIGHIRSAKRQVDNVTETIESRLKSERKEWSTKVGAAEELQKILGGHNSDFSSTLNHMHQLLTRELMDSSGSASNFVSQWKNAVRNWEQHQSLQSFDDFQAKHNLSDSTIEDVKTLSKSQKLTLADVSLDSLKEMKRVDELESAVELSL
;
A
#
# COMPACT_ATOMS: atom_id res chain seq x y z
N MET A 1 -76.09 38.83 -6.36
CA MET A 1 -75.49 37.78 -7.21
C MET A 1 -74.10 37.49 -6.69
N SER A 2 -73.78 36.19 -6.55
CA SER A 2 -72.48 35.57 -6.22
C SER A 2 -71.89 35.83 -4.84
N SER A 3 -71.80 34.77 -4.04
CA SER A 3 -70.51 34.22 -3.56
C SER A 3 -70.69 32.90 -2.80
N THR A 4 -71.52 31.99 -3.32
CA THR A 4 -71.30 30.55 -3.13
C THR A 4 -70.33 30.09 -4.20
N GLN A 5 -69.05 30.50 -4.10
CA GLN A 5 -67.99 29.64 -4.63
C GLN A 5 -68.20 28.30 -3.92
N SER A 6 -68.70 27.31 -4.66
CA SER A 6 -69.28 26.12 -4.06
C SER A 6 -68.22 25.43 -3.19
N LEU A 7 -68.59 24.98 -2.00
CA LEU A 7 -67.75 24.17 -1.11
C LEU A 7 -67.00 23.06 -1.87
N LEU A 8 -67.66 22.51 -2.90
CA LEU A 8 -67.11 21.53 -3.82
C LEU A 8 -65.83 21.99 -4.52
N THR A 9 -65.77 23.24 -4.97
CA THR A 9 -64.60 23.82 -5.65
C THR A 9 -63.42 24.03 -4.70
N VAL A 10 -63.69 24.35 -3.43
CA VAL A 10 -62.66 24.51 -2.39
C VAL A 10 -62.11 23.15 -1.97
N VAL A 11 -62.97 22.13 -1.83
CA VAL A 11 -62.55 20.75 -1.55
C VAL A 11 -61.66 20.21 -2.68
N GLN A 12 -62.04 20.43 -3.93
CA GLN A 12 -61.25 19.97 -5.08
C GLN A 12 -59.87 20.64 -5.17
N ALA A 13 -59.79 21.94 -4.87
CA ALA A 13 -58.51 22.65 -4.78
C ALA A 13 -57.63 22.15 -3.60
N LEU A 14 -58.25 21.76 -2.49
CA LEU A 14 -57.56 21.13 -1.35
C LEU A 14 -57.06 19.73 -1.69
N GLU A 15 -57.87 18.91 -2.37
CA GLU A 15 -57.48 17.58 -2.87
C GLU A 15 -56.31 17.68 -3.85
N ASP A 16 -56.34 18.64 -4.79
CA ASP A 16 -55.24 18.88 -5.73
C ASP A 16 -53.97 19.35 -5.01
N LYS A 17 -54.12 20.18 -3.97
CA LYS A 17 -52.99 20.63 -3.15
C LYS A 17 -52.40 19.49 -2.32
N ALA A 18 -53.25 18.62 -1.76
CA ALA A 18 -52.84 17.43 -1.03
C ALA A 18 -52.11 16.43 -1.95
N LYS A 19 -52.62 16.18 -3.16
CA LYS A 19 -51.95 15.35 -4.18
C LYS A 19 -50.58 15.91 -4.56
N LYS A 20 -50.47 17.22 -4.80
CA LYS A 20 -49.19 17.88 -5.09
C LYS A 20 -48.21 17.78 -3.92
N HIS A 21 -48.69 17.91 -2.68
CA HIS A 21 -47.87 17.75 -1.48
C HIS A 21 -47.35 16.32 -1.35
N LYS A 22 -48.22 15.32 -1.48
CA LYS A 22 -47.86 13.89 -1.45
C LYS A 22 -46.86 13.53 -2.55
N GLN A 23 -47.03 14.06 -3.76
CA GLN A 23 -46.07 13.90 -4.86
C GLN A 23 -44.71 14.54 -4.53
N ALA A 24 -44.70 15.73 -3.94
CA ALA A 24 -43.46 16.42 -3.54
C ALA A 24 -42.72 15.67 -2.42
N GLU A 25 -43.43 15.20 -1.39
CA GLU A 25 -42.86 14.37 -0.31
C GLU A 25 -42.30 13.05 -0.85
N ASN A 26 -43.05 12.37 -1.74
CA ASN A 26 -42.58 11.15 -2.37
C ASN A 26 -41.32 11.39 -3.22
N THR A 27 -41.29 12.49 -3.97
CA THR A 27 -40.10 12.90 -4.74
C THR A 27 -38.90 13.14 -3.81
N GLN A 28 -39.10 13.84 -2.67
CA GLN A 28 -38.04 14.08 -1.69
C GLN A 28 -37.53 12.79 -1.04
N PHE A 29 -38.41 11.82 -0.77
CA PHE A 29 -38.03 10.50 -0.29
C PHE A 29 -37.15 9.77 -1.31
N HIS A 30 -37.58 9.68 -2.58
CA HIS A 30 -36.78 9.04 -3.64
C HIS A 30 -35.43 9.71 -3.88
N VAL A 31 -35.36 11.05 -3.81
CA VAL A 31 -34.09 11.79 -3.87
C VAL A 31 -33.18 11.44 -2.68
N SER A 32 -33.75 11.26 -1.49
CA SER A 32 -32.99 10.87 -0.30
C SER A 32 -32.43 9.45 -0.43
N VAL A 33 -33.23 8.50 -0.94
CA VAL A 33 -32.80 7.14 -1.32
C VAL A 33 -31.66 7.16 -2.32
N ALA A 34 -31.82 7.89 -3.44
CA ALA A 34 -30.78 7.99 -4.46
C ALA A 34 -29.47 8.57 -3.89
N ARG A 35 -29.55 9.63 -3.08
CA ARG A 35 -28.38 10.24 -2.43
C ARG A 35 -27.68 9.29 -1.46
N HIS A 36 -28.44 8.53 -0.68
CA HIS A 36 -27.88 7.52 0.22
C HIS A 36 -27.17 6.42 -0.56
N ASN A 37 -27.83 5.84 -1.56
CA ASN A 37 -27.27 4.79 -2.42
C ASN A 37 -25.98 5.22 -3.13
N ILE A 38 -25.97 6.40 -3.74
CA ILE A 38 -24.78 6.96 -4.41
C ILE A 38 -23.63 7.11 -3.41
N ARG A 39 -23.91 7.59 -2.20
CA ARG A 39 -22.88 7.75 -1.16
C ARG A 39 -22.26 6.42 -0.77
N GLU A 40 -23.06 5.37 -0.57
CA GLU A 40 -22.55 4.06 -0.18
C GLU A 40 -21.77 3.38 -1.31
N VAL A 41 -22.21 3.50 -2.56
CA VAL A 41 -21.44 3.01 -3.72
C VAL A 41 -20.10 3.74 -3.84
N ASN A 42 -20.10 5.08 -3.78
CA ASN A 42 -18.87 5.87 -3.85
C ASN A 42 -17.89 5.50 -2.75
N ARG A 43 -18.37 5.30 -1.52
CA ARG A 43 -17.55 4.86 -0.39
C ARG A 43 -16.84 3.53 -0.67
N GLU A 44 -17.53 2.57 -1.28
CA GLU A 44 -16.93 1.27 -1.61
C GLU A 44 -16.00 1.35 -2.83
N LEU A 45 -16.30 2.21 -3.80
CA LEU A 45 -15.42 2.51 -4.93
C LEU A 45 -14.11 3.16 -4.46
N ASP A 46 -14.17 4.13 -3.54
CA ASP A 46 -12.97 4.78 -2.98
C ASP A 46 -12.04 3.76 -2.31
N LYS A 47 -12.62 2.79 -1.58
CA LYS A 47 -11.85 1.67 -0.99
C LYS A 47 -11.21 0.79 -2.05
N LEU A 48 -11.92 0.47 -3.14
CA LEU A 48 -11.39 -0.31 -4.25
C LEU A 48 -10.27 0.45 -4.98
N ILE A 49 -10.44 1.75 -5.21
CA ILE A 49 -9.43 2.63 -5.81
C ILE A 49 -8.16 2.65 -4.96
N SER A 50 -8.30 2.78 -3.63
CA SER A 50 -7.16 2.70 -2.71
C SER A 50 -6.42 1.36 -2.83
N SER A 51 -7.15 0.23 -2.78
CA SER A 51 -6.55 -1.11 -2.94
C SER A 51 -5.85 -1.29 -4.29
N LEU A 52 -6.39 -0.72 -5.38
CA LEU A 52 -5.74 -0.73 -6.69
C LEU A 52 -4.49 0.14 -6.73
N GLY A 53 -4.49 1.26 -6.00
CA GLY A 53 -3.32 2.11 -5.78
C GLY A 53 -2.19 1.32 -5.13
N ASP A 54 -2.48 0.62 -4.04
CA ASP A 54 -1.51 -0.24 -3.34
C ASP A 54 -1.00 -1.36 -4.25
N LEU A 55 -1.90 -2.08 -4.93
CA LEU A 55 -1.53 -3.11 -5.89
C LEU A 55 -0.57 -2.59 -6.95
N ARG A 56 -0.88 -1.42 -7.53
CA ARG A 56 -0.04 -0.78 -8.55
C ARG A 56 1.32 -0.40 -7.99
N TYR A 57 1.36 0.17 -6.78
CA TYR A 57 2.60 0.54 -6.12
C TYR A 57 3.50 -0.68 -5.96
N TYR A 58 3.02 -1.70 -5.25
CA TYR A 58 3.82 -2.88 -4.92
C TYR A 58 4.19 -3.71 -6.14
N LYS A 59 3.30 -3.82 -7.14
CA LYS A 59 3.64 -4.46 -8.41
C LYS A 59 4.80 -3.76 -9.10
N THR A 60 4.74 -2.42 -9.18
CA THR A 60 5.78 -1.62 -9.83
C THR A 60 7.12 -1.75 -9.09
N VAL A 61 7.09 -1.77 -7.76
CA VAL A 61 8.29 -1.98 -6.94
C VAL A 61 8.86 -3.38 -7.15
N LEU A 62 8.03 -4.43 -7.09
CA LEU A 62 8.49 -5.82 -7.26
C LEU A 62 9.13 -6.03 -8.64
N GLU A 63 8.45 -5.60 -9.70
CA GLU A 63 8.95 -5.78 -11.08
C GLU A 63 10.10 -4.83 -11.41
N GLY A 64 10.05 -3.61 -10.88
CA GLY A 64 10.98 -2.55 -11.24
C GLY A 64 12.27 -2.59 -10.45
N ALA A 65 12.22 -2.88 -9.15
CA ALA A 65 13.36 -2.80 -8.23
C ALA A 65 14.02 -4.15 -7.94
N PHE A 66 13.24 -5.24 -7.96
CA PHE A 66 13.70 -6.58 -7.58
C PHE A 66 13.60 -7.60 -8.71
N ASP A 67 13.30 -7.14 -9.95
CA ASP A 67 13.13 -8.00 -11.14
C ASP A 67 12.16 -9.18 -10.92
N GLY A 68 11.26 -9.05 -9.95
CA GLY A 68 10.26 -10.05 -9.63
C GLY A 68 9.12 -10.05 -10.64
N SER A 69 8.33 -11.13 -10.67
CA SER A 69 7.14 -11.20 -11.52
C SER A 69 5.88 -11.04 -10.69
N ALA A 70 4.92 -10.27 -11.20
CA ALA A 70 3.60 -10.18 -10.58
C ALA A 70 2.90 -11.56 -10.55
N PRO A 71 2.07 -11.86 -9.53
CA PRO A 71 1.26 -13.06 -9.50
C PRO A 71 0.35 -13.16 -10.74
N THR A 72 0.14 -14.37 -11.26
CA THR A 72 -0.72 -14.62 -12.43
C THR A 72 -2.16 -14.10 -12.24
N MET A 73 -2.64 -14.08 -11.00
CA MET A 73 -3.96 -13.56 -10.62
C MET A 73 -4.09 -12.03 -10.71
N THR A 74 -3.01 -11.28 -10.96
CA THR A 74 -3.05 -9.81 -11.09
C THR A 74 -3.97 -9.36 -12.22
N GLY A 75 -3.96 -10.08 -13.35
CA GLY A 75 -4.81 -9.76 -14.51
C GLY A 75 -6.29 -9.97 -14.21
N SER A 76 -6.66 -11.08 -13.57
CA SER A 76 -8.04 -11.38 -13.21
C SER A 76 -8.57 -10.44 -12.13
N ALA A 77 -7.76 -10.09 -11.12
CA ALA A 77 -8.14 -9.10 -10.12
C ALA A 77 -8.39 -7.71 -10.74
N SER A 78 -7.52 -7.28 -11.67
CA SER A 78 -7.70 -6.02 -12.40
C SER A 78 -8.96 -6.01 -13.26
N GLN A 79 -9.27 -7.14 -13.92
CA GLN A 79 -10.49 -7.29 -14.71
C GLN A 79 -11.74 -7.32 -13.84
N ALA A 80 -11.70 -7.97 -12.68
CA ALA A 80 -12.80 -7.96 -11.72
C ALA A 80 -13.08 -6.55 -11.21
N ALA A 81 -12.03 -5.78 -10.91
CA ALA A 81 -12.16 -4.37 -10.53
C ALA A 81 -12.74 -3.52 -11.66
N LYS A 82 -12.26 -3.70 -12.90
CA LYS A 82 -12.82 -3.02 -14.08
C LYS A 82 -14.31 -3.32 -14.26
N LYS A 83 -14.71 -4.58 -14.16
CA LYS A 83 -16.13 -4.97 -14.26
C LYS A 83 -16.99 -4.38 -13.13
N ALA A 84 -16.43 -4.22 -11.94
CA ALA A 84 -17.13 -3.62 -10.80
C ALA A 84 -17.32 -2.11 -10.92
N ILE A 85 -16.55 -1.41 -11.77
CA ILE A 85 -16.71 0.04 -12.01
C ILE A 85 -17.53 0.36 -13.26
N GLU A 86 -17.75 -0.60 -14.16
CA GLU A 86 -18.48 -0.43 -15.42
C GLU A 86 -20.01 -0.47 -15.26
N THR A 87 -20.53 -0.64 -14.04
CA THR A 87 -21.97 -0.66 -13.78
C THR A 87 -22.59 0.72 -14.00
N THR A 88 -23.68 0.76 -14.76
CA THR A 88 -24.28 2.01 -15.24
C THR A 88 -25.24 2.60 -14.22
N GLN A 89 -25.56 3.89 -14.39
CA GLN A 89 -26.59 4.58 -13.62
C GLN A 89 -27.98 3.92 -13.83
N ASP A 90 -28.25 3.36 -15.01
CA ASP A 90 -29.49 2.64 -15.31
C ASP A 90 -29.60 1.33 -14.52
N ASP A 91 -28.48 0.62 -14.31
CA ASP A 91 -28.42 -0.59 -13.49
C ASP A 91 -28.71 -0.31 -11.99
N LEU A 92 -28.51 0.93 -11.53
CA LEU A 92 -28.64 1.34 -10.13
C LEU A 92 -29.97 2.04 -9.82
N LEU A 93 -30.60 2.67 -10.82
CA LEU A 93 -31.83 3.46 -10.67
C LEU A 93 -33.09 2.72 -11.14
N GLY A 94 -32.98 1.50 -11.66
CA GLY A 94 -34.08 0.74 -12.26
C GLY A 94 -35.33 0.56 -11.38
N ASN A 95 -35.20 0.66 -10.05
CA ASN A 95 -36.35 0.55 -9.12
C ASN A 95 -36.88 1.89 -8.58
N ILE A 96 -36.17 3.01 -8.79
CA ILE A 96 -36.69 4.33 -8.40
C ILE A 96 -37.84 4.76 -9.32
N GLN A 97 -37.86 4.25 -10.55
CA GLN A 97 -38.94 4.50 -11.53
C GLN A 97 -40.14 3.56 -11.36
N SER A 98 -40.02 2.47 -10.60
CA SER A 98 -40.98 1.35 -10.61
C SER A 98 -42.02 1.37 -9.48
N ASN A 99 -41.92 2.30 -8.52
CA ASN A 99 -43.00 2.51 -7.54
C ASN A 99 -44.09 3.44 -8.10
N GLU A 100 -44.48 3.24 -9.35
CA GLU A 100 -45.85 3.45 -9.77
C GLU A 100 -46.62 2.16 -9.45
N MET A 101 -47.16 2.01 -8.24
CA MET A 101 -48.41 1.25 -8.00
C MET A 101 -48.86 1.26 -6.53
N ASP A 102 -50.02 1.90 -6.34
CA ASP A 102 -51.20 1.33 -5.65
C ASP A 102 -51.09 0.85 -4.21
N GLY A 103 -50.39 1.61 -3.37
CA GLY A 103 -50.62 1.56 -1.93
C GLY A 103 -51.26 2.85 -1.46
N ASP A 104 -52.50 2.77 -0.97
CA ASP A 104 -52.95 3.63 0.13
C ASP A 104 -51.97 3.42 1.29
N VAL A 105 -50.82 4.09 1.23
CA VAL A 105 -50.06 4.38 2.44
C VAL A 105 -50.89 5.45 3.10
N ASP A 106 -51.77 5.00 3.99
CA ASP A 106 -52.38 5.82 5.02
C ASP A 106 -51.20 6.50 5.71
N LEU A 107 -50.99 7.77 5.37
CA LEU A 107 -50.14 8.65 6.13
C LEU A 107 -50.95 8.93 7.40
N GLU A 108 -51.05 7.92 8.27
CA GLU A 108 -51.44 8.16 9.64
C GLU A 108 -50.56 9.30 10.14
N GLU A 109 -51.26 10.27 10.69
CA GLU A 109 -50.85 11.55 11.23
C GLU A 109 -49.72 11.37 12.27
N SER A 110 -48.54 10.99 11.81
CA SER A 110 -47.36 10.92 12.65
C SER A 110 -46.70 12.30 12.58
N GLY A 111 -47.03 13.13 13.57
CA GLY A 111 -46.32 14.36 13.92
C GLY A 111 -44.88 14.08 14.39
N GLY A 112 -44.14 13.23 13.68
CA GLY A 112 -42.76 12.89 13.93
C GLY A 112 -41.85 13.65 12.97
N SER A 113 -41.17 14.66 13.50
CA SER A 113 -39.94 15.23 12.92
C SER A 113 -38.81 14.19 12.96
N GLY A 114 -38.98 13.06 12.30
CA GLY A 114 -37.98 12.00 12.16
C GLY A 114 -37.57 11.90 10.70
N ASN A 115 -36.28 12.13 10.40
CA ASN A 115 -35.74 11.81 9.08
C ASN A 115 -36.06 10.35 8.75
N PRO A 116 -36.69 10.04 7.60
CA PRO A 116 -36.93 8.66 7.21
C PRO A 116 -35.61 7.89 7.15
N GLU A 117 -35.58 6.71 7.75
CA GLU A 117 -34.43 5.80 7.67
C GLU A 117 -34.35 5.26 6.23
N VAL A 118 -33.36 5.76 5.49
CA VAL A 118 -33.18 5.44 4.08
C VAL A 118 -32.40 4.14 3.95
N GLN A 119 -33.04 3.08 3.44
CA GLN A 119 -32.39 1.79 3.17
C GLN A 119 -31.83 1.71 1.74
N LEU A 120 -30.87 0.81 1.53
CA LEU A 120 -30.32 0.50 0.22
C LEU A 120 -31.36 -0.21 -0.65
N THR A 121 -31.31 0.02 -1.97
CA THR A 121 -32.07 -0.80 -2.91
C THR A 121 -31.36 -2.13 -3.17
N PRO A 122 -32.07 -3.22 -3.48
CA PRO A 122 -31.46 -4.52 -3.77
C PRO A 122 -30.39 -4.49 -4.87
N GLU A 123 -30.57 -3.66 -5.90
CA GLU A 123 -29.60 -3.48 -6.99
C GLU A 123 -28.30 -2.85 -6.48
N VAL A 124 -28.42 -1.86 -5.60
CA VAL A 124 -27.28 -1.18 -5.00
C VAL A 124 -26.55 -2.11 -4.03
N GLU A 125 -27.26 -2.90 -3.24
CA GLU A 125 -26.66 -3.93 -2.38
C GLU A 125 -25.87 -4.95 -3.20
N LYS A 126 -26.45 -5.44 -4.30
CA LYS A 126 -25.76 -6.36 -5.23
C LYS A 126 -24.50 -5.72 -5.80
N GLN A 127 -24.57 -4.45 -6.21
CA GLN A 127 -23.43 -3.74 -6.75
C GLN A 127 -22.32 -3.54 -5.72
N ILE A 128 -22.67 -3.13 -4.51
CA ILE A 128 -21.74 -3.06 -3.38
C ILE A 128 -21.09 -4.43 -3.14
N GLY A 129 -21.87 -5.52 -3.26
CA GLY A 129 -21.37 -6.89 -3.21
C GLY A 129 -20.30 -7.18 -4.27
N HIS A 130 -20.51 -6.77 -5.52
CA HIS A 130 -19.53 -6.91 -6.59
C HIS A 130 -18.26 -6.09 -6.34
N ILE A 131 -18.38 -4.83 -5.93
CA ILE A 131 -17.25 -3.94 -5.61
C ILE A 131 -16.42 -4.55 -4.49
N ARG A 132 -17.06 -5.02 -3.40
CA ARG A 132 -16.38 -5.69 -2.29
C ARG A 132 -15.70 -6.98 -2.71
N SER A 133 -16.32 -7.76 -3.61
CA SER A 133 -15.72 -8.98 -4.15
C SER A 133 -14.47 -8.69 -4.97
N ALA A 134 -14.52 -7.68 -5.85
CA ALA A 134 -13.37 -7.23 -6.62
C ALA A 134 -12.25 -6.71 -5.71
N LYS A 135 -12.59 -5.91 -4.70
CA LYS A 135 -11.62 -5.42 -3.71
C LYS A 135 -10.89 -6.57 -3.02
N ARG A 136 -11.61 -7.60 -2.54
CA ARG A 136 -10.97 -8.77 -1.92
C ARG A 136 -9.99 -9.48 -2.86
N GLN A 137 -10.32 -9.58 -4.15
CA GLN A 137 -9.39 -10.17 -5.13
C GLN A 137 -8.13 -9.32 -5.29
N VAL A 138 -8.27 -8.00 -5.35
CA VAL A 138 -7.15 -7.06 -5.40
C VAL A 138 -6.30 -7.18 -4.13
N ASP A 139 -6.92 -7.12 -2.95
CA ASP A 139 -6.23 -7.24 -1.65
C ASP A 139 -5.44 -8.56 -1.56
N ASN A 140 -6.03 -9.70 -1.93
CA ASN A 140 -5.34 -10.99 -1.89
C ASN A 140 -4.10 -11.05 -2.80
N VAL A 141 -4.17 -10.42 -3.97
CA VAL A 141 -3.00 -10.32 -4.88
C VAL A 141 -1.97 -9.38 -4.27
N THR A 142 -2.39 -8.25 -3.73
CA THR A 142 -1.54 -7.28 -3.04
C THR A 142 -0.77 -7.95 -1.90
N GLU A 143 -1.44 -8.68 -1.02
CA GLU A 143 -0.82 -9.42 0.09
C GLU A 143 0.22 -10.44 -0.40
N THR A 144 -0.03 -11.09 -1.53
CA THR A 144 0.92 -12.02 -2.15
C THR A 144 2.19 -11.28 -2.61
N ILE A 145 2.04 -10.11 -3.22
CA ILE A 145 3.17 -9.28 -3.65
C ILE A 145 3.93 -8.74 -2.43
N GLU A 146 3.22 -8.24 -1.42
CA GLU A 146 3.84 -7.77 -0.18
C GLU A 146 4.66 -8.85 0.52
N SER A 147 4.20 -10.10 0.53
CA SER A 147 4.95 -11.23 1.10
C SER A 147 6.27 -11.47 0.36
N ARG A 148 6.26 -11.33 -0.98
CA ARG A 148 7.49 -11.39 -1.79
C ARG A 148 8.41 -10.22 -1.45
N LEU A 149 7.89 -8.99 -1.39
CA LEU A 149 8.67 -7.80 -1.03
C LEU A 149 9.26 -7.88 0.39
N LYS A 150 8.54 -8.47 1.35
CA LYS A 150 9.08 -8.76 2.69
C LYS A 150 10.24 -9.75 2.66
N SER A 151 10.19 -10.71 1.74
CA SER A 151 11.29 -11.67 1.54
C SER A 151 12.51 -10.99 0.92
N GLU A 152 12.31 -10.20 -0.14
CA GLU A 152 13.35 -9.35 -0.74
C GLU A 152 13.97 -8.39 0.27
N ARG A 153 13.13 -7.74 1.10
CA ARG A 153 13.59 -6.87 2.19
C ARG A 153 14.54 -7.61 3.11
N LYS A 154 14.15 -8.80 3.57
CA LYS A 154 14.95 -9.60 4.50
C LYS A 154 16.30 -9.98 3.89
N GLU A 155 16.30 -10.43 2.64
CA GLU A 155 17.54 -10.77 1.93
C GLU A 155 18.48 -9.56 1.82
N TRP A 156 17.97 -8.44 1.31
CA TRP A 156 18.77 -7.23 1.15
C TRP A 156 19.20 -6.60 2.47
N SER A 157 18.36 -6.60 3.50
CA SER A 157 18.75 -6.14 4.83
C SER A 157 19.87 -6.99 5.42
N THR A 158 19.91 -8.29 5.11
CA THR A 158 21.01 -9.17 5.53
C THR A 158 22.31 -8.80 4.83
N LYS A 159 22.28 -8.58 3.50
CA LYS A 159 23.44 -8.16 2.71
C LYS A 159 23.98 -6.80 3.18
N VAL A 160 23.09 -5.81 3.26
CA VAL A 160 23.44 -4.44 3.70
C VAL A 160 23.96 -4.48 5.14
N GLY A 161 23.35 -5.24 6.04
CA GLY A 161 23.82 -5.40 7.42
C GLY A 161 25.23 -6.00 7.51
N ALA A 162 25.53 -7.03 6.73
CA ALA A 162 26.88 -7.61 6.69
C ALA A 162 27.93 -6.62 6.19
N ALA A 163 27.61 -5.83 5.16
CA ALA A 163 28.48 -4.77 4.66
C ALA A 163 28.64 -3.62 5.67
N GLU A 164 27.58 -3.24 6.38
CA GLU A 164 27.64 -2.25 7.47
C GLU A 164 28.55 -2.72 8.62
N GLU A 165 28.47 -4.00 8.99
CA GLU A 165 29.36 -4.60 9.99
C GLU A 165 30.82 -4.55 9.53
N LEU A 166 31.10 -4.95 8.28
CA LEU A 166 32.44 -4.85 7.72
C LEU A 166 32.95 -3.40 7.72
N GLN A 167 32.15 -2.45 7.25
CA GLN A 167 32.52 -1.03 7.22
C GLN A 167 32.81 -0.47 8.62
N LYS A 168 32.07 -0.89 9.64
CA LYS A 168 32.34 -0.49 11.04
C LYS A 168 33.70 -0.98 11.52
N ILE A 169 34.09 -2.19 11.16
CA ILE A 169 35.41 -2.75 11.53
C ILE A 169 36.51 -2.00 10.80
N LEU A 170 36.33 -1.74 9.51
CA LEU A 170 37.26 -0.98 8.66
C LEU A 170 37.22 0.53 8.95
N GLY A 171 36.77 0.98 10.14
CA GLY A 171 36.80 2.39 10.54
C GLY A 171 36.00 3.35 9.65
N GLY A 172 35.09 2.86 8.81
CA GLY A 172 34.30 3.68 7.89
C GLY A 172 35.14 4.40 6.82
N HIS A 173 36.28 3.84 6.40
CA HIS A 173 37.20 4.47 5.45
C HIS A 173 36.57 4.83 4.09
N ASN A 174 35.46 4.18 3.70
CA ASN A 174 34.75 4.53 2.47
C ASN A 174 33.44 5.27 2.79
N SER A 175 33.50 6.61 2.74
CA SER A 175 32.35 7.50 2.99
C SER A 175 31.21 7.30 1.98
N ASP A 176 31.56 7.05 0.72
CA ASP A 176 30.60 6.93 -0.38
C ASP A 176 29.82 5.61 -0.26
N PHE A 177 30.51 4.53 0.07
CA PHE A 177 29.87 3.25 0.35
C PHE A 177 29.04 3.31 1.63
N SER A 178 29.54 3.92 2.71
CA SER A 178 28.76 4.13 3.93
C SER A 178 27.47 4.92 3.68
N SER A 179 27.53 5.97 2.85
CA SER A 179 26.33 6.70 2.42
C SER A 179 25.38 5.82 1.62
N THR A 180 25.91 4.95 0.76
CA THR A 180 25.11 3.99 -0.02
C THR A 180 24.39 3.00 0.89
N LEU A 181 25.08 2.42 1.88
CA LEU A 181 24.50 1.49 2.86
C LEU A 181 23.36 2.14 3.64
N ASN A 182 23.58 3.34 4.18
CA ASN A 182 22.57 4.09 4.91
C ASN A 182 21.33 4.39 4.04
N HIS A 183 21.55 4.74 2.77
CA HIS A 183 20.47 5.00 1.84
C HIS A 183 19.67 3.73 1.53
N MET A 184 20.33 2.61 1.25
CA MET A 184 19.67 1.30 1.05
C MET A 184 18.89 0.88 2.30
N HIS A 185 19.46 1.05 3.49
CA HIS A 185 18.80 0.76 4.75
C HIS A 185 17.50 1.57 4.92
N GLN A 186 17.54 2.88 4.60
CA GLN A 186 16.36 3.73 4.63
C GLN A 186 15.29 3.26 3.63
N LEU A 187 15.67 3.00 2.39
CA LEU A 187 14.75 2.50 1.36
C LEU A 187 14.07 1.21 1.81
N LEU A 188 14.85 0.24 2.31
CA LEU A 188 14.34 -1.05 2.76
C LEU A 188 13.38 -0.91 3.95
N THR A 189 13.72 -0.10 4.95
CA THR A 189 12.98 -0.06 6.22
C THR A 189 11.79 0.90 6.20
N ARG A 190 11.93 2.06 5.55
CA ARG A 190 10.92 3.12 5.60
C ARG A 190 10.06 3.21 4.33
N GLU A 191 10.65 3.03 3.16
CA GLU A 191 9.99 3.39 1.89
C GLU A 191 9.41 2.18 1.15
N LEU A 192 10.04 1.00 1.25
CA LEU A 192 9.65 -0.19 0.50
C LEU A 192 8.18 -0.58 0.68
N MET A 193 7.67 -0.44 1.91
CA MET A 193 6.30 -0.83 2.28
C MET A 193 5.37 0.39 2.47
N ASP A 194 5.78 1.56 2.01
CA ASP A 194 4.98 2.79 2.07
C ASP A 194 4.37 3.10 0.70
N SER A 195 3.14 2.62 0.47
CA SER A 195 2.41 2.83 -0.78
C SER A 195 1.88 4.26 -0.96
N SER A 196 2.02 5.14 0.04
CA SER A 196 1.64 6.55 -0.09
C SER A 196 2.62 7.34 -0.98
N GLY A 197 3.83 6.81 -1.18
CA GLY A 197 4.87 7.38 -2.02
C GLY A 197 4.74 7.05 -3.52
N SER A 198 5.74 7.48 -4.28
CA SER A 198 5.84 7.17 -5.71
C SER A 198 6.66 5.91 -5.95
N ALA A 199 6.03 4.85 -6.47
CA ALA A 199 6.73 3.60 -6.80
C ALA A 199 7.88 3.81 -7.80
N SER A 200 7.70 4.67 -8.80
CA SER A 200 8.77 5.00 -9.76
C SER A 200 9.94 5.70 -9.09
N ASN A 201 9.68 6.55 -8.10
CA ASN A 201 10.72 7.21 -7.32
C ASN A 201 11.50 6.18 -6.49
N PHE A 202 10.81 5.27 -5.80
CA PHE A 202 11.45 4.16 -5.08
C PHE A 202 12.33 3.33 -6.02
N VAL A 203 11.78 2.88 -7.16
CA VAL A 203 12.52 2.06 -8.14
C VAL A 203 13.77 2.80 -8.64
N SER A 204 13.67 4.09 -8.94
CA SER A 204 14.82 4.87 -9.40
C SER A 204 15.90 5.01 -8.32
N GLN A 205 15.50 5.32 -7.08
CA GLN A 205 16.44 5.44 -5.96
C GLN A 205 17.10 4.10 -5.65
N TRP A 206 16.32 3.03 -5.60
CA TRP A 206 16.83 1.68 -5.37
C TRP A 206 17.84 1.26 -6.44
N LYS A 207 17.53 1.46 -7.73
CA LYS A 207 18.48 1.14 -8.83
C LYS A 207 19.77 1.93 -8.73
N ASN A 208 19.70 3.21 -8.36
CA ASN A 208 20.90 4.02 -8.16
C ASN A 208 21.72 3.49 -6.98
N ALA A 209 21.06 3.13 -5.87
CA ALA A 209 21.72 2.56 -4.71
C ALA A 209 22.38 1.21 -5.03
N VAL A 210 21.71 0.33 -5.77
CA VAL A 210 22.26 -0.96 -6.23
C VAL A 210 23.47 -0.75 -7.15
N ARG A 211 23.44 0.20 -8.09
CA ARG A 211 24.62 0.51 -8.92
C ARG A 211 25.80 1.00 -8.11
N ASN A 212 25.56 1.84 -7.10
CA ASN A 212 26.63 2.31 -6.21
C ASN A 212 27.15 1.17 -5.33
N TRP A 213 26.27 0.27 -4.87
CA TRP A 213 26.63 -0.95 -4.17
C TRP A 213 27.56 -1.83 -5.03
N GLU A 214 27.20 -2.05 -6.30
CA GLU A 214 27.97 -2.83 -7.27
C GLU A 214 29.37 -2.26 -7.55
N GLN A 215 29.58 -0.95 -7.40
CA GLN A 215 30.91 -0.34 -7.54
C GLN A 215 31.88 -0.71 -6.41
N HIS A 216 31.37 -1.26 -5.31
CA HIS A 216 32.11 -1.53 -4.08
C HIS A 216 32.17 -3.03 -3.74
N GLN A 217 32.32 -3.90 -4.76
CA GLN A 217 32.23 -5.36 -4.60
C GLN A 217 33.04 -5.93 -3.43
N SER A 218 34.29 -5.48 -3.25
CA SER A 218 35.15 -5.96 -2.16
C SER A 218 34.68 -5.59 -0.75
N LEU A 219 33.71 -4.68 -0.61
CA LEU A 219 33.17 -4.22 0.67
C LEU A 219 31.78 -4.78 0.95
N GLN A 220 31.22 -5.59 0.05
CA GLN A 220 29.85 -6.12 0.16
C GLN A 220 29.73 -7.25 1.18
N SER A 221 30.82 -8.00 1.41
CA SER A 221 30.86 -9.09 2.37
C SER A 221 32.29 -9.36 2.85
N PHE A 222 32.43 -10.10 3.95
CA PHE A 222 33.74 -10.58 4.41
C PHE A 222 34.42 -11.47 3.37
N ASP A 223 33.66 -12.29 2.64
CA ASP A 223 34.20 -13.21 1.64
C ASP A 223 34.74 -12.43 0.43
N ASP A 224 34.04 -11.39 -0.02
CA ASP A 224 34.50 -10.51 -1.11
C ASP A 224 35.76 -9.74 -0.70
N PHE A 225 35.79 -9.27 0.55
CA PHE A 225 36.96 -8.60 1.12
C PHE A 225 38.15 -9.54 1.25
N GLN A 226 37.92 -10.75 1.76
CA GLN A 226 38.92 -11.82 1.85
C GLN A 226 39.52 -12.13 0.49
N ALA A 227 38.68 -12.37 -0.52
CA ALA A 227 39.11 -12.70 -1.86
C ALA A 227 39.91 -11.55 -2.50
N LYS A 228 39.48 -10.30 -2.29
CA LYS A 228 40.17 -9.11 -2.82
C LYS A 228 41.60 -8.97 -2.28
N HIS A 229 41.79 -9.22 -0.99
CA HIS A 229 43.08 -9.03 -0.31
C HIS A 229 43.87 -10.33 -0.10
N ASN A 230 43.34 -11.46 -0.58
CA ASN A 230 43.91 -12.79 -0.43
C ASN A 230 44.24 -13.12 1.05
N LEU A 231 43.29 -12.83 1.93
CA LEU A 231 43.40 -13.08 3.37
C LEU A 231 43.09 -14.54 3.67
N SER A 232 43.76 -15.10 4.66
CA SER A 232 43.45 -16.43 5.16
C SER A 232 42.12 -16.46 5.92
N ASP A 233 41.47 -17.63 5.98
CA ASP A 233 40.24 -17.83 6.78
C ASP A 233 40.48 -17.45 8.25
N SER A 234 41.67 -17.77 8.78
CA SER A 234 42.07 -17.40 10.15
C SER A 234 42.09 -15.88 10.34
N THR A 235 42.66 -15.14 9.38
CA THR A 235 42.68 -13.68 9.43
C THR A 235 41.27 -13.11 9.43
N ILE A 236 40.36 -13.65 8.62
CA ILE A 236 38.98 -13.18 8.57
C ILE A 236 38.22 -13.45 9.87
N GLU A 237 38.43 -14.60 10.50
CA GLU A 237 37.85 -14.88 11.82
C GLU A 237 38.39 -13.93 12.90
N ASP A 238 39.68 -13.57 12.82
CA ASP A 238 40.27 -12.56 13.69
C ASP A 238 39.62 -11.17 13.42
N VAL A 239 39.40 -10.77 12.14
CA VAL A 239 38.68 -9.53 11.79
C VAL A 239 37.24 -9.53 12.32
N LYS A 240 36.52 -10.65 12.19
CA LYS A 240 35.16 -10.77 12.77
C LYS A 240 35.17 -10.69 14.28
N THR A 241 36.25 -11.13 14.93
CA THR A 241 36.42 -11.02 16.39
C THR A 241 36.61 -9.57 16.82
N LEU A 242 37.36 -8.75 16.05
CA LEU A 242 37.45 -7.28 16.29
C LEU A 242 36.07 -6.63 16.36
N SER A 243 35.16 -7.03 15.47
CA SER A 243 33.77 -6.54 15.45
C SER A 243 33.05 -6.72 16.80
N LYS A 244 33.35 -7.82 17.50
CA LYS A 244 32.64 -8.23 18.73
C LYS A 244 33.29 -7.69 20.00
N SER A 245 34.63 -7.61 20.04
CA SER A 245 35.37 -7.25 21.26
C SER A 245 35.93 -5.82 21.25
N GLN A 246 35.90 -5.11 20.12
CA GLN A 246 36.54 -3.80 19.87
C GLN A 246 38.06 -3.75 20.13
N LYS A 247 38.66 -4.85 20.59
CA LYS A 247 40.08 -5.00 20.90
C LYS A 247 40.49 -6.44 20.63
N LEU A 248 41.57 -6.61 19.89
CA LEU A 248 42.32 -7.86 19.83
C LEU A 248 43.61 -7.67 20.62
N THR A 249 43.92 -8.59 21.51
CA THR A 249 45.26 -8.63 22.11
C THR A 249 46.19 -9.45 21.22
N LEU A 250 47.51 -9.23 21.34
CA LEU A 250 48.52 -10.05 20.66
C LEU A 250 48.42 -11.55 21.03
N ALA A 251 47.76 -11.90 22.14
CA ALA A 251 47.51 -13.28 22.53
C ALA A 251 46.35 -13.93 21.75
N ASP A 252 45.46 -13.13 21.17
CA ASP A 252 44.26 -13.59 20.47
C ASP A 252 44.48 -13.77 18.97
N VAL A 253 45.63 -13.32 18.44
CA VAL A 253 45.86 -13.21 16.99
C VAL A 253 47.19 -13.85 16.61
N SER A 254 47.19 -14.64 15.53
CA SER A 254 48.43 -15.20 15.00
C SER A 254 49.32 -14.10 14.39
N LEU A 255 50.65 -14.29 14.45
CA LEU A 255 51.59 -13.36 13.83
C LEU A 255 51.37 -13.25 12.31
N ASP A 256 50.94 -14.32 11.67
CA ASP A 256 50.67 -14.33 10.23
C ASP A 256 49.37 -13.58 9.90
N SER A 257 48.32 -13.72 10.72
CA SER A 257 47.11 -12.89 10.62
C SER A 257 47.44 -11.40 10.78
N LEU A 258 48.28 -11.03 11.76
CA LEU A 258 48.71 -9.64 11.97
C LEU A 258 49.47 -9.08 10.77
N LYS A 259 50.36 -9.89 10.15
CA LYS A 259 51.07 -9.47 8.94
C LYS A 259 50.10 -9.29 7.78
N GLU A 260 49.09 -10.14 7.65
CA GLU A 260 48.06 -9.99 6.61
C GLU A 260 47.22 -8.72 6.84
N MET A 261 46.74 -8.47 8.06
CA MET A 261 45.99 -7.26 8.41
C MET A 261 46.80 -5.98 8.19
N LYS A 262 48.09 -5.97 8.53
CA LYS A 262 48.98 -4.81 8.31
C LYS A 262 49.37 -4.58 6.85
N ARG A 263 49.06 -5.49 5.93
CA ARG A 263 49.26 -5.28 4.47
C ARG A 263 48.05 -4.63 3.79
N VAL A 264 46.94 -4.51 4.51
CA VAL A 264 45.68 -3.97 4.00
C VAL A 264 45.44 -2.64 4.71
N ASP A 265 45.51 -1.54 3.97
CA ASP A 265 45.43 -0.17 4.51
C ASP A 265 44.17 0.03 5.37
N GLU A 266 43.04 -0.57 4.94
CA GLU A 266 41.76 -0.50 5.64
C GLU A 266 41.75 -1.24 6.99
N LEU A 267 42.55 -2.30 7.13
CA LEU A 267 42.68 -3.07 8.38
C LEU A 267 43.82 -2.56 9.25
N GLU A 268 44.88 -2.01 8.66
CA GLU A 268 46.02 -1.47 9.40
C GLU A 268 45.56 -0.42 10.42
N SER A 269 44.65 0.44 9.99
CA SER A 269 44.03 1.52 10.78
C SER A 269 43.05 1.01 11.84
N ALA A 270 42.42 -0.15 11.60
CA ALA A 270 41.48 -0.78 12.53
C ALA A 270 42.18 -1.56 13.65
N VAL A 271 43.41 -2.02 13.42
CA VAL A 271 44.18 -2.81 14.38
C VAL A 271 45.05 -1.88 15.26
N GLU A 272 44.49 -1.47 16.40
CA GLU A 272 45.25 -0.87 17.50
C GLU A 272 46.03 -1.97 18.24
N LEU A 273 47.35 -2.01 18.04
CA LEU A 273 48.25 -2.89 18.81
C LEU A 273 48.56 -2.25 20.16
N SER A 274 47.83 -2.63 21.20
CA SER A 274 48.24 -2.38 22.58
C SER A 274 49.13 -3.52 23.07
N LEU A 275 50.38 -3.18 23.42
CA LEU A 275 51.36 -4.06 24.09
C LEU A 275 50.92 -4.43 25.51
#